data_AF-A0A848Z4I8-F1
#
_entry.id   AF-A0A848Z4I8-F1
#
_cell.length_a   1.000
_cell.length_b   1.000
_cell.length_c   1.000
_cell.angle_alpha   90.00
_cell.angle_beta   90.00
_cell.angle_gamma   90.00
#
_symmetry.space_group_name_H-M   'P 1'
#
loop_
_entity.id
_entity.type
_entity.pdbx_description
1 polymer ?
#
loop_
_entity_poly.entity_id
_entity_poly.type
_entity_poly.pdbx_seq_one_letter_code
_entity_poly.pdbx_strand_id
1 'polypeptide(L)'
;MVEPTSKLIPILREGVNIVKMILFKEMKSYLSDRYADTNAGYVAKLTGAIINEVFGTPNTNESFTAFNRDNKERIESEMAGIPDNFGKFLTLATDALRIQFLCDSLEGLDSEPALVRAKKLGILMMEREIPLPKTFMETVRKLGVAYKILQPMNIHEDLSTSVH
;
A
#
# COMPACT_ATOMS: atom_id res chain seq x y z
N MET A 1 12.71 -16.68 27.19
CA MET A 1 11.93 -16.84 25.95
C MET A 1 12.43 -15.79 24.99
N VAL A 2 12.93 -16.20 23.83
CA VAL A 2 13.55 -15.31 22.84
C VAL A 2 12.44 -14.64 22.04
N GLU A 3 12.32 -13.31 22.10
CA GLU A 3 11.33 -12.54 21.33
C GLU A 3 11.67 -12.57 19.82
N PRO A 4 10.87 -13.21 18.95
CA PRO A 4 11.13 -13.25 17.51
C PRO A 4 10.43 -12.12 16.73
N THR A 5 9.62 -11.28 17.40
CA THR A 5 8.71 -10.32 16.75
C THR A 5 9.37 -8.99 16.36
N SER A 6 10.38 -8.54 17.11
CA SER A 6 11.00 -7.21 16.93
C SER A 6 11.61 -6.98 15.54
N LYS A 7 12.21 -8.00 14.91
CA LYS A 7 12.83 -7.85 13.57
C LYS A 7 11.85 -8.05 12.42
N LEU A 8 10.71 -8.69 12.65
CA LEU A 8 9.77 -9.06 11.60
C LEU A 8 8.84 -7.90 11.22
N ILE A 9 8.39 -7.11 12.21
CA ILE A 9 7.47 -5.99 11.98
C ILE A 9 8.04 -4.97 10.97
N PRO A 10 9.31 -4.51 11.09
CA PRO A 10 9.88 -3.58 10.10
C PRO A 10 9.89 -4.15 8.68
N ILE A 11 10.20 -5.44 8.52
CA ILE A 11 10.24 -6.13 7.21
C ILE A 11 8.84 -6.18 6.59
N LEU A 12 7.82 -6.51 7.39
CA LEU A 12 6.44 -6.55 6.93
C LEU A 12 5.92 -5.16 6.55
N ARG A 13 6.29 -4.12 7.32
CA ARG A 13 5.97 -2.73 7.01
C ARG A 13 6.60 -2.26 5.70
N GLU A 14 7.84 -2.67 5.42
CA GLU A 14 8.47 -2.43 4.12
C GLU A 14 7.66 -3.09 2.99
N GLY A 15 7.20 -4.33 3.21
CA GLY A 15 6.30 -5.01 2.30
C GLY A 15 5.01 -4.22 2.02
N VAL A 16 4.36 -3.70 3.07
CA VAL A 16 3.18 -2.84 2.94
C VAL A 16 3.49 -1.57 2.13
N ASN A 17 4.65 -0.94 2.35
CA ASN A 17 5.05 0.26 1.61
C ASN A 17 5.27 -0.01 0.12
N ILE A 18 5.86 -1.16 -0.24
CA ILE A 18 6.00 -1.57 -1.64
C ILE A 18 4.62 -1.75 -2.28
N VAL A 19 3.65 -2.35 -1.57
CA VAL A 19 2.27 -2.44 -2.07
C VAL A 19 1.65 -1.07 -2.28
N LYS A 20 1.79 -0.14 -1.32
CA LYS A 20 1.32 1.26 -1.49
C LYS A 20 1.92 1.91 -2.73
N MET A 21 3.22 1.68 -3.01
CA MET A 21 3.88 2.20 -4.20
C MET A 21 3.35 1.57 -5.51
N ILE A 22 3.06 0.26 -5.52
CA ILE A 22 2.44 -0.42 -6.67
C ILE A 22 1.06 0.19 -6.95
N LEU A 23 0.21 0.27 -5.92
CA LEU A 23 -1.13 0.84 -6.03
C LEU A 23 -1.08 2.30 -6.45
N PHE A 24 -0.12 3.07 -5.94
CA PHE A 24 0.11 4.45 -6.36
C PHE A 24 0.43 4.54 -7.86
N LYS A 25 1.31 3.68 -8.39
CA LYS A 25 1.66 3.71 -9.82
C LYS A 25 0.44 3.44 -10.71
N GLU A 26 -0.35 2.42 -10.38
CA GLU A 26 -1.54 2.05 -11.16
C GLU A 26 -2.63 3.12 -11.05
N MET A 27 -2.90 3.62 -9.84
CA MET A 27 -3.85 4.71 -9.62
C MET A 27 -3.41 5.99 -10.33
N LYS A 28 -2.11 6.33 -10.29
CA LYS A 28 -1.59 7.50 -10.99
C LYS A 28 -1.77 7.37 -12.49
N SER A 29 -1.49 6.20 -13.07
CA SER A 29 -1.70 5.96 -14.50
C SER A 29 -3.16 6.16 -14.88
N TYR A 30 -4.06 5.53 -14.13
CA TYR A 30 -5.51 5.65 -14.34
C TYR A 30 -6.00 7.10 -14.27
N LEU A 31 -5.58 7.84 -13.24
CA LEU A 31 -5.97 9.24 -13.06
C LEU A 31 -5.32 10.17 -14.08
N SER A 32 -4.10 9.86 -14.55
CA SER A 32 -3.46 10.63 -15.62
C SER A 32 -4.26 10.55 -16.92
N ASP A 33 -4.83 9.40 -17.24
CA ASP A 33 -5.68 9.25 -18.43
C ASP A 33 -7.03 9.96 -18.24
N ARG A 34 -7.63 9.84 -17.03
CA ARG A 34 -8.95 10.40 -16.72
C ARG A 34 -8.94 11.93 -16.56
N TYR A 35 -7.82 12.48 -16.12
CA TYR A 35 -7.62 13.92 -15.86
C TYR A 35 -6.49 14.46 -16.73
N ALA A 36 -6.45 14.09 -18.01
CA ALA A 36 -5.39 14.43 -18.96
C ALA A 36 -5.16 15.95 -19.11
N ASP A 37 -6.22 16.76 -18.94
CA ASP A 37 -6.14 18.22 -19.02
C ASP A 37 -5.60 18.87 -17.73
N THR A 38 -5.31 18.08 -16.70
CA THR A 38 -4.79 18.58 -15.42
C THR A 38 -3.28 18.42 -15.32
N ASN A 39 -2.66 19.30 -14.52
CA ASN A 39 -1.24 19.25 -14.19
C ASN A 39 -0.87 17.90 -13.53
N ALA A 40 0.24 17.29 -13.97
CA ALA A 40 0.80 16.06 -13.40
C ALA A 40 0.99 16.09 -11.86
N GLY A 41 1.29 17.26 -11.29
CA GLY A 41 1.36 17.49 -9.85
C GLY A 41 0.01 17.39 -9.14
N TYR A 42 -1.08 17.80 -9.78
CA TYR A 42 -2.44 17.58 -9.26
C TYR A 42 -2.76 16.09 -9.21
N VAL A 43 -2.52 15.36 -10.30
CA VAL A 43 -2.74 13.91 -10.37
C VAL A 43 -1.93 13.18 -9.30
N ALA A 44 -0.66 13.56 -9.10
CA ALA A 44 0.18 12.95 -8.07
C ALA A 44 -0.37 13.20 -6.64
N LYS A 45 -0.85 14.42 -6.34
CA LYS A 45 -1.46 14.75 -5.05
C LYS A 45 -2.78 13.98 -4.85
N LEU A 46 -3.62 13.90 -5.87
CA LEU A 46 -4.88 13.16 -5.83
C LEU A 46 -4.63 11.67 -5.59
N THR A 47 -3.68 11.08 -6.31
CA THR A 47 -3.25 9.69 -6.13
C THR A 47 -2.79 9.46 -4.69
N GLY A 48 -1.92 10.33 -4.17
CA GLY A 48 -1.41 10.23 -2.81
C GLY A 48 -2.51 10.34 -1.75
N ALA A 49 -3.45 11.26 -1.95
CA ALA A 49 -4.60 11.42 -1.06
C ALA A 49 -5.46 10.14 -1.01
N ILE A 50 -5.78 9.56 -2.17
CA ILE A 50 -6.56 8.32 -2.26
C ILE A 50 -5.85 7.16 -1.56
N ILE A 51 -4.56 6.93 -1.85
CA ILE A 51 -3.79 5.85 -1.21
C ILE A 51 -3.71 6.05 0.30
N ASN A 52 -3.48 7.28 0.76
CA ASN A 52 -3.43 7.58 2.19
C ASN A 52 -4.77 7.36 2.89
N GLU A 53 -5.89 7.73 2.26
CA GLU A 53 -7.22 7.50 2.81
C GLU A 53 -7.58 6.00 2.87
N VAL A 54 -7.18 5.21 1.87
CA VAL A 54 -7.39 3.75 1.87
C VAL A 54 -6.62 3.08 3.01
N PHE A 55 -5.37 3.50 3.24
CA PHE A 55 -4.50 2.89 4.27
C PHE A 55 -4.56 3.58 5.63
N GLY A 56 -5.38 4.63 5.80
CA GLY A 56 -5.46 5.37 7.06
C GLY A 56 -4.15 6.06 7.46
N THR A 57 -3.34 6.49 6.49
CA THR A 57 -2.07 7.19 6.72
C THR A 57 -2.15 8.64 6.23
N PRO A 58 -2.97 9.50 6.86
CA PRO A 58 -3.15 10.88 6.40
C PRO A 58 -1.84 11.67 6.51
N ASN A 59 -1.54 12.48 5.49
CA ASN A 59 -0.43 13.41 5.54
C ASN A 59 -0.86 14.67 6.30
N THR A 60 -0.21 14.95 7.43
CA THR A 60 -0.56 16.07 8.32
C THR A 60 0.00 17.42 7.90
N ASN A 61 0.84 17.46 6.86
CA ASN A 61 1.34 18.72 6.31
C ASN A 61 0.18 19.55 5.74
N GLU A 62 0.12 20.83 6.11
CA GLU A 62 -0.97 21.75 5.77
C GLU A 62 -1.31 21.78 4.28
N SER A 63 -0.30 21.71 3.42
CA SER A 63 -0.50 21.70 1.96
C SER A 63 -1.26 20.49 1.44
N PHE A 64 -1.17 19.33 2.13
CA PHE A 64 -1.93 18.12 1.81
C PHE A 64 -3.29 18.13 2.49
N THR A 65 -3.39 18.62 3.73
CA THR A 65 -4.66 18.77 4.44
C THR A 65 -5.62 19.70 3.69
N ALA A 66 -5.13 20.85 3.22
CA ALA A 66 -5.91 21.77 2.40
C ALA A 66 -6.35 21.11 1.09
N PHE A 67 -5.43 20.43 0.38
CA PHE A 67 -5.74 19.71 -0.84
C PHE A 67 -6.83 18.65 -0.63
N ASN A 68 -6.74 17.84 0.43
CA ASN A 68 -7.70 16.78 0.74
C ASN A 68 -9.08 17.36 1.02
N ARG A 69 -9.16 18.46 1.77
CA ARG A 69 -10.43 19.14 2.05
C ARG A 69 -11.06 19.67 0.76
N ASP A 70 -10.27 20.35 -0.06
CA ASP A 70 -10.76 21.02 -1.27
C ASP A 70 -11.12 20.01 -2.38
N ASN A 71 -10.62 18.77 -2.30
CA ASN A 71 -10.88 17.69 -3.27
C ASN A 71 -11.63 16.49 -2.66
N LYS A 72 -12.28 16.67 -1.51
CA LYS A 72 -12.90 15.56 -0.76
C LYS A 72 -13.85 14.72 -1.60
N GLU A 73 -14.80 15.35 -2.29
CA GLU A 73 -15.79 14.66 -3.13
C GLU A 73 -15.12 13.86 -4.26
N ARG A 74 -14.06 14.42 -4.84
CA ARG A 74 -13.26 13.77 -5.89
C ARG A 74 -12.57 12.53 -5.34
N ILE A 75 -11.92 12.64 -4.18
CA ILE A 75 -11.24 11.53 -3.51
C ILE A 75 -12.25 10.42 -3.17
N GLU A 76 -13.40 10.77 -2.62
CA GLU A 76 -14.47 9.82 -2.28
C GLU A 76 -15.02 9.11 -3.53
N SER A 77 -15.25 9.86 -4.62
CA SER A 77 -15.73 9.29 -5.89
C SER A 77 -14.73 8.31 -6.50
N GLU A 78 -13.44 8.66 -6.55
CA GLU A 78 -12.41 7.75 -7.07
C GLU A 78 -12.22 6.53 -6.17
N MET A 79 -12.30 6.69 -4.85
CA MET A 79 -12.25 5.57 -3.90
C MET A 79 -13.41 4.59 -4.08
N ALA A 80 -14.62 5.10 -4.31
CA ALA A 80 -15.80 4.27 -4.54
C ALA A 80 -15.66 3.40 -5.81
N GLY A 81 -14.92 3.88 -6.81
CA GLY A 81 -14.62 3.14 -8.04
C GLY A 81 -13.48 2.12 -7.92
N ILE A 82 -12.79 2.01 -6.79
CA ILE A 82 -11.62 1.13 -6.65
C ILE A 82 -11.96 -0.34 -6.96
N PRO A 83 -13.04 -0.95 -6.43
CA PRO A 83 -13.34 -2.36 -6.68
C PRO A 83 -13.48 -2.70 -8.16
N ASP A 84 -14.12 -1.80 -8.92
CA ASP A 84 -14.44 -2.02 -10.32
C ASP A 84 -13.23 -1.77 -11.22
N ASN A 85 -12.47 -0.71 -10.96
CA ASN A 85 -11.35 -0.30 -11.82
C ASN A 85 -10.04 -1.02 -11.47
N PHE A 86 -9.88 -1.49 -10.23
CA PHE A 86 -8.65 -2.09 -9.71
C PHE A 86 -8.88 -3.51 -9.16
N GLY A 87 -9.90 -4.22 -9.65
CA GLY A 87 -10.26 -5.59 -9.25
C GLY A 87 -9.06 -6.54 -9.15
N LYS A 88 -8.13 -6.47 -10.11
CA LYS A 88 -6.90 -7.28 -10.16
C LYS A 88 -5.93 -7.04 -8.98
N PHE A 89 -6.09 -5.96 -8.23
CA PHE A 89 -5.26 -5.60 -7.08
C PHE A 89 -5.96 -5.72 -5.72
N LEU A 90 -7.25 -6.04 -5.67
CA LEU A 90 -8.00 -6.11 -4.41
C LEU A 90 -7.40 -7.14 -3.44
N THR A 91 -6.92 -8.25 -3.97
CA THR A 91 -6.18 -9.26 -3.21
C THR A 91 -4.93 -8.68 -2.56
N LEU A 92 -4.12 -7.94 -3.33
CA LEU A 92 -2.87 -7.32 -2.85
C LEU A 92 -3.15 -6.23 -1.82
N ALA A 93 -4.18 -5.40 -2.06
CA ALA A 93 -4.61 -4.35 -1.14
C ALA A 93 -5.15 -4.94 0.17
N THR A 94 -5.97 -6.00 0.09
CA THR A 94 -6.49 -6.73 1.26
C THR A 94 -5.37 -7.28 2.13
N ASP A 95 -4.38 -7.93 1.50
CA ASP A 95 -3.23 -8.49 2.21
C ASP A 95 -2.43 -7.40 2.92
N ALA A 96 -2.12 -6.31 2.22
CA ALA A 96 -1.35 -5.21 2.80
C ALA A 96 -2.09 -4.51 3.95
N LEU A 97 -3.40 -4.27 3.82
CA LEU A 97 -4.21 -3.68 4.89
C LEU A 97 -4.25 -4.55 6.14
N ARG A 98 -4.37 -5.86 5.98
CA ARG A 98 -4.39 -6.81 7.11
C ARG A 98 -3.03 -6.95 7.78
N ILE A 99 -1.95 -7.00 7.00
CA ILE A 99 -0.59 -7.01 7.54
C ILE A 99 -0.29 -5.69 8.25
N GLN A 100 -0.74 -4.55 7.70
CA GLN A 100 -0.61 -3.25 8.37
C GLN A 100 -1.32 -3.27 9.72
N PHE A 101 -2.59 -3.69 9.77
CA PHE A 101 -3.36 -3.79 11.01
C PHE A 101 -2.71 -4.72 12.03
N LEU A 102 -2.20 -5.88 11.60
CA LEU A 102 -1.48 -6.81 12.48
C LEU A 102 -0.22 -6.15 13.07
N CYS A 103 0.57 -5.46 12.26
CA CYS A 103 1.78 -4.76 12.72
C CYS A 103 1.43 -3.62 13.68
N ASP A 104 0.42 -2.82 13.35
CA ASP A 104 -0.05 -1.70 14.17
C ASP A 104 -0.58 -2.19 15.52
N SER A 105 -1.40 -3.24 15.53
CA SER A 105 -1.96 -3.84 16.75
C SER A 105 -0.88 -4.36 17.69
N LEU A 106 0.18 -4.99 17.15
CA LEU A 106 1.33 -5.46 17.94
C LEU A 106 2.14 -4.32 18.58
N GLU A 107 2.06 -3.11 18.02
CA GLU A 107 2.73 -1.91 18.52
C GLU A 107 1.77 -0.97 19.30
N GLY A 108 0.52 -1.40 19.53
CA GLY A 108 -0.49 -0.63 20.26
C GLY A 108 -1.09 0.54 19.48
N LEU A 109 -0.96 0.55 18.16
CA LEU A 109 -1.55 1.54 17.26
C LEU A 109 -2.92 1.07 16.76
N ASP A 110 -3.90 1.97 16.73
CA ASP A 110 -5.22 1.69 16.17
C ASP A 110 -5.29 2.06 14.68
N SER A 111 -5.36 1.05 13.83
CA SER A 111 -5.66 1.19 12.40
C SER A 111 -6.92 0.43 11.96
N GLU A 112 -7.77 0.02 12.91
CA GLU A 112 -9.08 -0.57 12.63
C GLU A 112 -9.94 0.34 11.73
N PRO A 113 -9.96 1.68 11.88
CA PRO A 113 -10.74 2.55 11.00
C PRO A 113 -10.41 2.39 9.51
N ALA A 114 -9.15 2.11 9.16
CA ALA A 114 -8.74 1.86 7.79
C ALA A 114 -9.35 0.57 7.23
N LEU A 115 -9.36 -0.52 8.02
CA LEU A 115 -10.00 -1.79 7.64
C LEU A 115 -11.51 -1.64 7.48
N VAL A 116 -12.17 -0.95 8.42
CA VAL A 116 -13.61 -0.69 8.37
C VAL A 116 -13.97 0.07 7.09
N ARG A 117 -13.18 1.10 6.75
CA ARG A 117 -13.37 1.87 5.51
C ARG A 117 -13.14 1.01 4.27
N ALA A 118 -12.03 0.28 4.20
CA ALA A 118 -11.72 -0.60 3.08
C ALA A 118 -12.82 -1.66 2.86
N LYS A 119 -13.41 -2.19 3.93
CA LYS A 119 -14.58 -3.06 3.86
C LYS A 119 -15.80 -2.36 3.26
N LYS A 120 -16.13 -1.16 3.74
CA LYS A 120 -17.27 -0.36 3.22
C LYS A 120 -17.11 -0.03 1.73
N LEU A 121 -15.88 0.20 1.28
CA LEU A 121 -15.55 0.48 -0.12
C LEU A 121 -15.45 -0.79 -0.98
N GLY A 122 -15.64 -1.99 -0.44
CA GLY A 122 -15.48 -3.24 -1.20
C GLY A 122 -14.03 -3.61 -1.57
N ILE A 123 -13.05 -2.94 -0.94
CA ILE A 123 -11.62 -3.21 -1.16
C ILE A 123 -11.17 -4.45 -0.37
N LEU A 124 -11.70 -4.61 0.84
CA LEU A 124 -11.32 -5.69 1.75
C LEU A 124 -12.09 -6.98 1.45
N MET A 125 -11.38 -8.02 0.99
CA MET A 125 -11.97 -9.34 0.72
C MET A 125 -12.12 -10.14 2.02
N MET A 126 -13.35 -10.25 2.55
CA MET A 126 -13.62 -10.88 3.85
C MET A 126 -13.28 -12.37 3.90
N GLU A 127 -13.63 -13.12 2.85
CA GLU A 127 -13.40 -14.57 2.75
C GLU A 127 -11.92 -14.96 2.59
N ARG A 128 -11.05 -13.97 2.32
CA ARG A 128 -9.62 -14.22 2.22
C ARG A 128 -9.07 -14.45 3.62
N GLU A 129 -8.08 -15.33 3.78
CA GLU A 129 -7.32 -15.46 5.03
C GLU A 129 -6.21 -14.40 5.13
N ILE A 130 -5.69 -14.15 6.33
CA ILE A 130 -4.50 -13.30 6.50
C ILE A 130 -3.30 -14.07 5.93
N PRO A 131 -2.51 -13.49 5.01
CA PRO A 131 -1.38 -14.20 4.43
C PRO A 131 -0.29 -14.44 5.48
N LEU A 132 0.38 -15.58 5.40
CA LEU A 132 1.59 -15.82 6.18
C LEU A 132 2.68 -14.79 5.82
N PRO A 133 3.48 -14.32 6.79
CA PRO A 133 4.55 -13.33 6.56
C PRO A 133 5.45 -13.66 5.37
N LYS A 134 5.88 -14.92 5.25
CA LYS A 134 6.74 -15.38 4.15
C LYS A 134 6.06 -15.23 2.79
N THR A 135 4.84 -15.76 2.66
CA THR A 135 4.05 -15.73 1.42
C THR A 135 3.75 -14.29 0.98
N PHE A 136 3.42 -13.41 1.94
CA PHE A 136 3.23 -11.99 1.68
C PHE A 136 4.52 -11.37 1.11
N MET A 137 5.66 -11.56 1.79
CA MET A 137 6.93 -10.97 1.36
C MET A 137 7.41 -11.50 0.00
N GLU A 138 7.22 -12.78 -0.30
CA GLU A 138 7.54 -13.36 -1.61
C GLU A 138 6.70 -12.72 -2.73
N THR A 139 5.39 -12.56 -2.49
CA THR A 139 4.47 -11.92 -3.43
C THR A 139 4.87 -10.47 -3.67
N VAL A 140 5.09 -9.71 -2.60
CA VAL A 140 5.47 -8.30 -2.66
C VAL A 140 6.82 -8.11 -3.34
N ARG A 141 7.82 -8.96 -3.07
CA ARG A 141 9.13 -8.88 -3.75
C ARG A 141 8.99 -9.13 -5.24
N LYS A 142 8.28 -10.18 -5.64
CA LYS A 142 8.05 -10.52 -7.05
C LYS A 142 7.38 -9.36 -7.79
N LEU A 143 6.33 -8.79 -7.20
CA LEU A 143 5.65 -7.63 -7.78
C LEU A 143 6.51 -6.36 -7.74
N GLY A 144 7.23 -6.11 -6.65
CA GLY A 144 8.14 -4.98 -6.52
C GLY A 144 9.20 -4.96 -7.63
N VAL A 145 9.76 -6.10 -8.00
CA VAL A 145 10.67 -6.23 -9.16
C VAL A 145 9.93 -5.98 -10.47
N ALA A 146 8.76 -6.59 -10.68
CA ALA A 146 7.96 -6.40 -11.90
C ALA A 146 7.59 -4.91 -12.13
N TYR A 147 7.32 -4.17 -11.05
CA TYR A 147 7.01 -2.74 -11.07
C TYR A 147 8.25 -1.83 -11.03
N LYS A 148 9.47 -2.40 -11.10
CA LYS A 148 10.74 -1.66 -11.01
C LYS A 148 10.84 -0.77 -9.75
N ILE A 149 10.27 -1.25 -8.65
CA ILE A 149 10.41 -0.64 -7.31
C ILE A 149 11.62 -1.23 -6.61
N LEU A 150 11.82 -2.54 -6.77
CA LEU A 150 12.96 -3.28 -6.25
C LEU A 150 13.88 -3.72 -7.39
N GLN A 151 15.16 -3.90 -7.08
CA GLN A 151 16.08 -4.57 -7.99
C GLN A 151 15.94 -6.09 -7.86
N PRO A 152 16.13 -6.84 -8.97
CA PRO A 152 16.28 -8.29 -8.88
C PRO A 152 17.46 -8.63 -7.97
N MET A 153 17.31 -9.62 -7.10
CA MET A 153 18.42 -10.10 -6.28
C MET A 153 19.38 -10.87 -7.19
N ASN A 154 20.58 -10.34 -7.41
CA ASN A 154 21.65 -11.06 -8.10
C ASN A 154 22.21 -12.10 -7.13
N ILE A 155 21.96 -13.38 -7.40
CA ILE A 155 22.37 -14.51 -6.54
C ILE A 155 23.90 -14.77 -6.62
N HIS A 156 24.68 -13.85 -7.20
CA HIS A 156 26.10 -14.08 -7.53
C HIS A 156 27.13 -13.31 -6.68
N GLU A 157 26.75 -12.46 -5.71
CA GLU A 157 27.75 -11.68 -4.95
C GLU A 157 27.93 -12.03 -3.46
N ASP A 158 27.07 -12.86 -2.85
CA ASP A 158 27.13 -13.15 -1.40
C ASP A 158 27.92 -14.42 -0.99
N LEU A 159 28.64 -15.06 -1.91
CA LEU A 159 29.49 -16.23 -1.59
C LEU A 159 31.01 -15.92 -1.58
N SER A 160 31.42 -14.65 -1.69
CA SER A 160 32.85 -14.29 -1.78
C SER A 160 33.44 -13.54 -0.57
N THR A 161 32.66 -13.22 0.46
CA THR A 161 33.13 -12.38 1.59
C THR A 161 33.13 -13.06 2.97
N SER A 162 33.20 -14.40 3.04
CA SER A 162 33.38 -15.11 4.33
C SER A 162 34.53 -16.12 4.34
N VAL A 163 35.62 -15.80 3.64
CA VAL A 163 36.92 -16.39 3.92
C VAL A 163 37.93 -15.25 3.88
N HIS A 164 38.27 -14.68 5.04
CA HIS A 164 39.60 -14.17 5.45
C HIS A 164 39.53 -13.77 6.92
#